data_AF-A0A9N8EFZ1-F1
#
_entry.id   AF-A0A9N8EFZ1-F1
#
_cell.length_a   1.000
_cell.length_b   1.000
_cell.length_c   1.000
_cell.angle_alpha   90.00
_cell.angle_beta   90.00
_cell.angle_gamma   90.00
#
_symmetry.space_group_name_H-M   'P 1'
#
loop_
_entity.id
_entity.type
_entity.pdbx_description
1 polymer ?
#
loop_
_entity_poly.entity_id
_entity_poly.type
_entity_poly.pdbx_seq_one_letter_code
_entity_poly.pdbx_strand_id
1 'polypeptide(L)'
;MSSNQTQTTASQTTSTQEQDVRLYMPSLGMFKACSLTLGLLVGAFIYLSTLGAEFVAVMVFGKEILDKSNNELVLFSLGWNLVTTCIALVVLATLRRLVATVFTATVSESRSQDNIDNLSSELLAYVEGRFAVGALVGICISWNLTNMVLGMRPQVIQSCIILAVACLWCRLTIILLAQPSEALIHDDSEEGESAKEIQYEDDKAEPLLRTV
;
A
#
# COMPACT_ATOMS: atom_id res chain seq x y z
N MET A 1 54.24 -27.71 -37.84
CA MET A 1 53.78 -28.30 -36.56
C MET A 1 52.89 -27.26 -35.90
N SER A 2 51.60 -27.35 -36.20
CA SER A 2 50.52 -26.47 -35.75
C SER A 2 49.67 -27.21 -34.72
N SER A 3 48.76 -26.48 -34.07
CA SER A 3 47.68 -26.90 -33.14
C SER A 3 48.15 -27.32 -31.73
N ASN A 4 47.54 -26.91 -30.61
CA ASN A 4 46.25 -26.25 -30.34
C ASN A 4 46.35 -25.50 -29.00
N GLN A 5 45.93 -24.23 -28.97
CA GLN A 5 45.49 -23.54 -27.75
C GLN A 5 43.97 -23.42 -27.81
N THR A 6 43.26 -24.28 -27.07
CA THR A 6 41.82 -24.14 -26.88
C THR A 6 41.60 -23.32 -25.61
N GLN A 7 41.16 -22.10 -25.85
CA GLN A 7 40.73 -21.10 -24.88
C GLN A 7 39.29 -21.44 -24.47
N THR A 8 39.06 -21.74 -23.20
CA THR A 8 37.70 -21.92 -22.65
C THR A 8 37.54 -21.02 -21.43
N THR A 9 37.17 -19.77 -21.67
CA THR A 9 36.69 -18.81 -20.66
C THR A 9 35.22 -18.51 -20.97
N ALA A 10 34.30 -19.22 -20.31
CA ALA A 10 32.90 -18.82 -20.19
C ALA A 10 32.22 -19.69 -19.14
N SER A 11 32.07 -19.17 -17.91
CA SER A 11 30.96 -19.44 -16.97
C SER A 11 31.32 -18.90 -15.59
N GLN A 12 31.12 -17.60 -15.36
CA GLN A 12 31.13 -17.01 -14.02
C GLN A 12 30.39 -15.66 -14.02
N THR A 13 29.07 -15.69 -14.26
CA THR A 13 28.19 -14.51 -14.12
C THR A 13 26.77 -14.94 -13.76
N THR A 14 26.57 -15.62 -12.63
CA THR A 14 25.21 -15.99 -12.17
C THR A 14 25.06 -16.17 -10.66
N SER A 15 25.89 -15.53 -9.83
CA SER A 15 25.79 -15.65 -8.36
C SER A 15 25.72 -14.33 -7.58
N THR A 16 25.70 -13.17 -8.27
CA THR A 16 25.70 -11.86 -7.59
C THR A 16 24.29 -11.26 -7.43
N GLN A 17 23.24 -11.85 -7.99
CA GLN A 17 21.91 -11.21 -8.04
C GLN A 17 20.95 -11.55 -6.88
N GLU A 18 21.26 -12.56 -6.05
CA GLU A 18 20.41 -12.94 -4.89
C GLU A 18 20.78 -12.21 -3.57
N GLN A 19 22.00 -11.67 -3.44
CA GLN A 19 22.42 -11.04 -2.17
C GLN A 19 21.88 -9.61 -1.97
N ASP A 20 21.54 -8.90 -3.04
CA ASP A 20 21.04 -7.51 -2.92
C ASP A 20 19.57 -7.42 -2.45
N VAL A 21 18.79 -8.52 -2.54
CA VAL A 21 17.39 -8.52 -2.07
C VAL A 21 17.30 -8.52 -0.54
N ARG A 22 18.33 -9.02 0.18
CA ARG A 22 18.30 -9.13 1.64
C ARG A 22 18.62 -7.83 2.39
N LEU A 23 19.28 -6.87 1.75
CA LEU A 23 19.66 -5.59 2.37
C LEU A 23 18.54 -4.54 2.39
N TYR A 24 17.43 -4.75 1.65
CA TYR A 24 16.29 -3.82 1.59
C TYR A 24 15.23 -4.02 2.70
N MET A 25 15.36 -5.03 3.57
CA MET A 25 14.35 -5.31 4.60
C MET A 25 14.28 -4.36 5.81
N PRO A 26 15.35 -3.71 6.32
CA PRO A 26 15.22 -2.89 7.52
C PRO A 26 14.51 -1.54 7.28
N SER A 27 14.57 -0.96 6.07
CA SER A 27 13.89 0.31 5.76
C SER A 27 12.37 0.16 5.63
N LEU A 28 11.89 -1.01 5.20
CA LEU A 28 10.47 -1.34 5.06
C LEU A 28 9.72 -1.31 6.40
N GLY A 29 10.39 -1.70 7.50
CA GLY A 29 9.80 -1.64 8.84
C GLY A 29 9.52 -0.21 9.29
N MET A 30 10.49 0.68 9.13
CA MET A 30 10.33 2.11 9.45
C MET A 30 9.29 2.78 8.57
N PHE A 31 9.23 2.44 7.28
CA PHE A 31 8.23 2.99 6.36
C PHE A 31 6.81 2.61 6.77
N LYS A 32 6.58 1.35 7.17
CA LYS A 32 5.28 0.88 7.71
C LYS A 32 4.88 1.61 8.99
N ALA A 33 5.83 1.82 9.91
CA ALA A 33 5.57 2.58 11.13
C ALA A 33 5.24 4.04 10.81
N CYS A 34 6.00 4.66 9.90
CA CYS A 34 5.79 6.04 9.48
C CYS A 34 4.40 6.24 8.85
N SER A 35 3.97 5.36 7.95
CA SER A 35 2.63 5.45 7.34
C SER A 35 1.52 5.33 8.38
N LEU A 36 1.68 4.44 9.36
CA LEU A 36 0.73 4.26 10.46
C LEU A 36 0.67 5.51 11.36
N THR A 37 1.83 6.06 11.74
CA THR A 37 1.94 7.28 12.55
C THR A 37 1.35 8.49 11.83
N LEU A 38 1.60 8.63 10.52
CA LEU A 38 0.98 9.67 9.69
C LEU A 38 -0.55 9.53 9.68
N GLY A 39 -1.06 8.32 9.46
CA GLY A 39 -2.50 8.05 9.57
C GLY A 39 -3.05 8.48 10.92
N LEU A 40 -2.40 8.06 12.01
CA LEU A 40 -2.81 8.39 13.38
C LEU A 40 -2.87 9.90 13.62
N LEU A 41 -1.85 10.65 13.20
CA LEU A 41 -1.81 12.11 13.32
C LEU A 41 -2.93 12.79 12.52
N VAL A 42 -3.17 12.34 11.29
CA VAL A 42 -4.24 12.87 10.43
C VAL A 42 -5.61 12.57 11.05
N GLY A 43 -5.83 11.36 11.54
CA GLY A 43 -7.07 10.99 12.22
C GLY A 43 -7.33 11.83 13.47
N ALA A 44 -6.30 12.05 14.30
CA ALA A 44 -6.40 12.92 15.46
C ALA A 44 -6.71 14.37 15.08
N PHE A 45 -6.06 14.89 14.03
CA PHE A 45 -6.31 16.25 13.54
C PHE A 45 -7.74 16.43 13.02
N ILE A 46 -8.27 15.46 12.25
CA ILE A 46 -9.65 15.49 11.76
C ILE A 46 -10.61 15.55 12.93
N TYR A 47 -10.42 14.68 13.93
CA TYR A 47 -11.30 14.64 15.09
C TYR A 47 -11.26 15.93 15.91
N LEU A 48 -10.06 16.46 16.20
CA LEU A 48 -9.91 17.74 16.90
C LEU A 48 -10.52 18.90 16.13
N SER A 49 -10.45 18.87 14.79
CA SER A 49 -11.09 19.87 13.94
C SER A 49 -12.61 19.81 14.05
N THR A 50 -13.22 18.62 14.08
CA THR A 50 -14.66 18.45 14.29
C THR A 50 -15.08 18.96 15.67
N LEU A 51 -14.35 18.58 16.72
CA LEU A 51 -14.61 19.04 18.09
C LEU A 51 -14.47 20.57 18.20
N GLY A 52 -13.45 21.14 17.56
CA GLY A 52 -13.25 22.58 17.49
C GLY A 52 -14.44 23.31 16.86
N ALA A 53 -15.04 22.76 15.80
CA ALA A 53 -16.24 23.35 15.23
C ALA A 53 -17.49 23.20 16.07
N GLU A 54 -17.67 22.06 16.74
CA GLU A 54 -18.76 21.92 17.72
C GLU A 54 -18.61 22.97 18.83
N PHE A 55 -17.39 23.17 19.32
CA PHE A 55 -17.09 24.19 20.32
C PHE A 55 -17.33 25.62 19.80
N VAL A 56 -16.86 25.93 18.58
CA VAL A 56 -17.10 27.23 17.94
C VAL A 56 -18.59 27.45 17.72
N ALA A 57 -19.35 26.44 17.29
CA ALA A 57 -20.80 26.53 17.14
C ALA A 57 -21.47 26.84 18.48
N VAL A 58 -21.12 26.12 19.55
CA VAL A 58 -21.67 26.38 20.89
C VAL A 58 -21.28 27.77 21.39
N MET A 59 -20.06 28.24 21.14
CA MET A 59 -19.60 29.58 21.56
C MET A 59 -20.29 30.71 20.78
N VAL A 60 -20.47 30.55 19.46
CA VAL A 60 -21.08 31.56 18.58
C VAL A 60 -22.59 31.61 18.78
N PHE A 61 -23.24 30.45 18.88
CA PHE A 61 -24.70 30.37 18.96
C PHE A 61 -25.22 30.27 20.40
N GLY A 62 -24.37 30.06 21.41
CA GLY A 62 -24.74 29.79 22.82
C GLY A 62 -25.74 30.74 23.48
N LYS A 63 -25.88 31.97 22.99
CA LYS A 63 -26.89 32.93 23.47
C LYS A 63 -28.16 33.00 22.60
N GLU A 64 -28.12 32.56 21.35
CA GLU A 64 -29.24 32.62 20.38
C GLU A 64 -29.90 31.25 20.12
N ILE A 65 -29.31 30.14 20.60
CA ILE A 65 -29.80 28.76 20.40
C ILE A 65 -31.21 28.52 20.95
N LEU A 66 -31.68 29.31 21.92
CA LEU A 66 -33.03 29.13 22.45
C LEU A 66 -34.14 29.61 21.50
N ASP A 67 -33.83 30.52 20.56
CA ASP A 67 -34.84 31.09 19.65
C ASP A 67 -34.58 30.80 18.16
N LYS A 68 -33.38 30.35 17.78
CA LYS A 68 -32.99 30.20 16.36
C LYS A 68 -33.05 28.75 15.87
N SER A 69 -33.53 28.59 14.62
CA SER A 69 -33.95 27.30 14.07
C SER A 69 -32.83 26.25 14.04
N ASN A 70 -33.17 25.01 14.43
CA ASN A 70 -32.31 23.82 14.36
C ASN A 70 -31.64 23.61 12.98
N ASN A 71 -32.21 24.18 11.90
CA ASN A 71 -31.66 24.07 10.55
C ASN A 71 -30.31 24.76 10.37
N GLU A 72 -30.05 25.90 11.02
CA GLU A 72 -28.75 26.60 10.88
C GLU A 72 -27.62 25.77 11.50
N LEU A 73 -27.88 25.15 12.65
CA LEU A 73 -26.92 24.29 13.35
C LEU A 73 -26.60 23.03 12.53
N VAL A 74 -27.63 22.40 11.95
CA VAL A 74 -27.46 21.25 11.06
C VAL A 74 -26.65 21.63 9.82
N LEU A 75 -26.96 22.77 9.18
CA LEU A 75 -26.24 23.23 7.99
C LEU A 75 -24.77 23.56 8.30
N PHE A 76 -24.49 24.18 9.43
CA PHE A 76 -23.13 24.47 9.88
C PHE A 76 -22.34 23.18 10.14
N SER A 77 -22.93 22.22 10.86
CA SER A 77 -22.32 20.91 11.12
C SER A 77 -22.04 20.15 9.82
N LEU A 78 -23.00 20.15 8.88
CA LEU A 78 -22.84 19.53 7.57
C LEU A 78 -21.72 20.20 6.77
N GLY A 79 -21.69 21.53 6.73
CA GLY A 79 -20.67 22.31 6.04
C GLY A 79 -19.28 22.06 6.60
N TRP A 80 -19.14 22.00 7.92
CA TRP A 80 -17.86 21.68 8.55
C TRP A 80 -17.39 20.26 8.28
N ASN A 81 -18.30 19.27 8.38
CA ASN A 81 -17.98 17.88 8.02
C ASN A 81 -17.56 17.74 6.55
N LEU A 82 -18.13 18.53 5.65
CA LEU A 82 -17.70 18.57 4.25
C LEU A 82 -16.29 19.15 4.10
N VAL A 83 -15.98 20.23 4.82
CA VAL A 83 -14.62 20.83 4.84
C VAL A 83 -13.60 19.84 5.40
N THR A 84 -13.86 19.20 6.54
CA THR A 84 -12.94 18.22 7.13
C THR A 84 -12.74 17.01 6.22
N THR A 85 -13.80 16.52 5.58
CA THR A 85 -13.71 15.44 4.58
C THR A 85 -12.86 15.86 3.37
N CYS A 86 -13.06 17.08 2.85
CA CYS A 86 -12.26 17.60 1.75
C CYS A 86 -10.77 17.70 2.12
N ILE A 87 -10.45 18.21 3.31
CA ILE A 87 -9.07 18.25 3.82
C ILE A 87 -8.49 16.84 3.93
N ALA A 88 -9.24 15.88 4.46
CA ALA A 88 -8.80 14.49 4.56
C ALA A 88 -8.48 13.88 3.20
N LEU A 89 -9.32 14.14 2.18
CA LEU A 89 -9.10 13.69 0.80
C LEU A 89 -7.86 14.34 0.16
N VAL A 90 -7.63 15.63 0.40
CA VAL A 90 -6.44 16.34 -0.11
C VAL A 90 -5.17 15.78 0.53
N VAL A 91 -5.19 15.51 1.84
CA VAL A 91 -4.06 14.87 2.54
C VAL A 91 -3.79 13.48 1.99
N LEU A 92 -4.84 12.65 1.81
CA LEU A 92 -4.73 11.33 1.19
C LEU A 92 -4.14 11.39 -0.23
N ALA A 93 -4.65 12.30 -1.07
CA ALA A 93 -4.15 12.48 -2.44
C ALA A 93 -2.69 12.95 -2.46
N THR A 94 -2.30 13.83 -1.55
CA THR A 94 -0.93 14.33 -1.42
C THR A 94 0.02 13.21 -0.98
N LEU A 95 -0.40 12.40 0.00
CA LEU A 95 0.37 11.25 0.45
C LEU A 95 0.54 10.21 -0.67
N ARG A 96 -0.52 9.92 -1.43
CA ARG A 96 -0.44 9.04 -2.61
C ARG A 96 0.62 9.53 -3.61
N ARG A 97 0.62 10.82 -3.93
CA ARG A 97 1.62 11.43 -4.83
C ARG A 97 3.03 11.40 -4.26
N LEU A 98 3.18 11.64 -2.96
CA LEU A 98 4.47 11.61 -2.27
C LEU A 98 5.07 10.20 -2.28
N VAL A 99 4.26 9.18 -1.97
CA VAL A 99 4.68 7.77 -2.01
C VAL A 99 5.11 7.38 -3.41
N ALA A 100 4.32 7.70 -4.43
CA ALA A 100 4.68 7.45 -5.82
C ALA A 100 6.02 8.13 -6.19
N THR A 101 6.19 9.40 -5.83
CA THR A 101 7.42 10.16 -6.13
C THR A 101 8.65 9.57 -5.43
N VAL A 102 8.55 9.26 -4.15
CA VAL A 102 9.65 8.66 -3.36
C VAL A 102 10.01 7.28 -3.91
N PHE A 103 9.01 6.49 -4.28
CA PHE A 103 9.22 5.18 -4.86
C PHE A 103 9.92 5.26 -6.22
N THR A 104 9.44 6.11 -7.14
CA THR A 104 10.09 6.33 -8.43
C THR A 104 11.53 6.83 -8.26
N ALA A 105 11.77 7.76 -7.33
CA ALA A 105 13.11 8.25 -7.04
C ALA A 105 14.05 7.15 -6.51
N THR A 106 13.54 6.23 -5.70
CA THR A 106 14.34 5.15 -5.10
C THR A 106 14.59 3.99 -6.06
N VAL A 107 13.64 3.69 -6.96
CA VAL A 107 13.66 2.47 -7.80
C VAL A 107 14.12 2.73 -9.24
N SER A 108 14.15 3.98 -9.70
CA SER A 108 14.52 4.36 -11.08
C SER A 108 15.92 3.91 -11.54
N GLU A 109 16.80 3.50 -10.62
CA GLU A 109 18.20 3.20 -10.96
C GLU A 109 18.45 1.75 -11.42
N SER A 110 17.47 0.83 -11.38
CA SER A 110 17.82 -0.60 -11.43
C SER A 110 16.87 -1.58 -12.14
N ARG A 111 15.69 -1.19 -12.66
CA ARG A 111 14.75 -2.16 -13.28
C ARG A 111 13.98 -1.62 -14.49
N SER A 112 13.55 -2.54 -15.34
CA SER A 112 12.63 -2.32 -16.47
C SER A 112 11.30 -1.72 -16.00
N GLN A 113 10.87 -0.65 -16.68
CA GLN A 113 9.74 0.23 -16.32
C GLN A 113 8.43 -0.53 -16.02
N ASP A 114 8.10 -1.57 -16.78
CA ASP A 114 6.80 -2.27 -16.68
C ASP A 114 6.62 -3.05 -15.36
N ASN A 115 7.72 -3.57 -14.78
CA ASN A 115 7.66 -4.24 -13.48
C ASN A 115 7.54 -3.25 -12.30
N ILE A 116 7.94 -1.98 -12.52
CA ILE A 116 7.90 -0.94 -11.49
C ILE A 116 6.47 -0.46 -11.28
N ASP A 117 5.69 -0.30 -12.35
CA ASP A 117 4.32 0.20 -12.26
C ASP A 117 3.43 -0.78 -11.48
N ASN A 118 3.51 -2.09 -11.79
CA ASN A 118 2.77 -3.12 -11.06
C ASN A 118 3.15 -3.15 -9.56
N LEU A 119 4.45 -3.13 -9.24
CA LEU A 119 4.92 -3.18 -7.85
C LEU A 119 4.58 -1.90 -7.07
N SER A 120 4.61 -0.75 -7.74
CA SER A 120 4.21 0.53 -7.14
C SER A 120 2.72 0.54 -6.77
N SER A 121 1.86 -0.03 -7.63
CA SER A 121 0.43 -0.11 -7.40
C SER A 121 0.08 -0.99 -6.20
N GLU A 122 0.77 -2.12 -6.06
CA GLU A 122 0.59 -3.04 -4.93
C GLU A 122 1.12 -2.44 -3.62
N LEU A 123 2.32 -1.85 -3.64
CA LEU A 123 2.89 -1.18 -2.47
C LEU A 123 1.98 -0.03 -2.01
N LEU A 124 1.42 0.72 -2.97
CA LEU A 124 0.51 1.82 -2.68
C LEU A 124 -0.76 1.31 -1.99
N ALA A 125 -1.35 0.21 -2.45
CA ALA A 125 -2.51 -0.40 -1.79
C ALA A 125 -2.20 -0.78 -0.33
N TYR A 126 -1.01 -1.35 -0.07
CA TYR A 126 -0.58 -1.69 1.30
C TYR A 126 -0.39 -0.46 2.19
N VAL A 127 0.14 0.63 1.65
CA VAL A 127 0.34 1.89 2.39
C VAL A 127 -1.00 2.55 2.68
N GLU A 128 -1.89 2.61 1.70
CA GLU A 128 -3.24 3.17 1.84
C GLU A 128 -4.04 2.42 2.91
N GLY A 129 -3.98 1.08 2.91
CA GLY A 129 -4.62 0.26 3.93
C GLY A 129 -4.10 0.58 5.33
N ARG A 130 -2.77 0.64 5.53
CA ARG A 130 -2.20 0.98 6.84
C ARG A 130 -2.46 2.42 7.27
N PHE A 131 -2.45 3.35 6.33
CA PHE A 131 -2.78 4.75 6.59
C PHE A 131 -4.24 4.87 7.05
N ALA A 132 -5.17 4.23 6.35
CA ALA A 132 -6.60 4.23 6.71
C ALA A 132 -6.84 3.64 8.10
N VAL A 133 -6.19 2.51 8.42
CA VAL A 133 -6.24 1.93 9.77
C VAL A 133 -5.66 2.88 10.81
N GLY A 134 -4.51 3.51 10.52
CA GLY A 134 -3.91 4.50 11.40
C GLY A 134 -4.85 5.68 11.69
N ALA A 135 -5.50 6.22 10.65
CA ALA A 135 -6.46 7.31 10.77
C ALA A 135 -7.67 6.93 11.62
N LEU A 136 -8.22 5.74 11.41
CA LEU A 136 -9.36 5.24 12.20
C LEU A 136 -8.99 5.09 13.67
N VAL A 137 -7.82 4.50 13.96
CA VAL A 137 -7.28 4.39 15.33
C VAL A 137 -7.06 5.77 15.94
N GLY A 138 -6.51 6.72 15.19
CA GLY A 138 -6.28 8.10 15.64
C GLY A 138 -7.57 8.82 16.03
N ILE A 139 -8.63 8.70 15.21
CA ILE A 139 -9.96 9.24 15.52
C ILE A 139 -10.49 8.63 16.82
N CYS A 140 -10.42 7.31 16.97
CA CYS A 140 -10.94 6.63 18.15
C CYS A 140 -10.16 6.94 19.42
N ILE A 141 -8.83 7.04 19.37
CA ILE A 141 -8.01 7.45 20.52
C ILE A 141 -8.41 8.87 20.94
N SER A 142 -8.53 9.77 19.97
CA SER A 142 -8.88 11.17 20.26
C SER A 142 -10.30 11.28 20.81
N TRP A 143 -11.24 10.51 20.29
CA TRP A 143 -12.61 10.38 20.81
C TRP A 143 -12.64 9.90 22.27
N ASN A 144 -11.89 8.85 22.59
CA ASN A 144 -11.78 8.36 23.96
C ASN A 144 -11.14 9.39 24.90
N LEU A 145 -10.10 10.09 24.42
CA LEU A 145 -9.46 11.14 25.18
C LEU A 145 -10.44 12.26 25.53
N THR A 146 -11.25 12.71 24.57
CA THR A 146 -12.31 13.71 24.83
C THR A 146 -13.34 13.20 25.83
N ASN A 147 -13.83 11.95 25.69
CA ASN A 147 -14.79 11.39 26.64
C ASN A 147 -14.21 11.29 28.05
N MET A 148 -12.92 10.99 28.19
CA MET A 148 -12.22 11.02 29.48
C MET A 148 -12.15 12.44 30.04
N VAL A 149 -11.83 13.44 29.21
CA VAL A 149 -11.76 14.86 29.60
C VAL A 149 -13.14 15.38 30.03
N LEU A 150 -14.22 14.95 29.36
CA LEU A 150 -15.60 15.31 29.72
C LEU A 150 -16.13 14.56 30.96
N GLY A 151 -15.41 13.56 31.47
CA GLY A 151 -15.81 12.80 32.65
C GLY A 151 -16.95 11.80 32.44
N MET A 152 -17.33 11.53 31.18
CA MET A 152 -18.46 10.65 30.83
C MET A 152 -18.04 9.16 30.88
N ARG A 153 -17.79 8.64 32.09
CA ARG A 153 -17.28 7.27 32.32
C ARG A 153 -18.04 6.14 31.61
N PRO A 154 -19.38 6.10 31.55
CA PRO A 154 -20.11 5.01 30.88
C PRO A 154 -19.86 4.98 29.36
N GLN A 155 -19.67 6.15 28.76
CA GLN A 155 -19.54 6.32 27.31
C GLN A 155 -18.14 5.93 26.80
N VAL A 156 -17.13 5.98 27.67
CA VAL A 156 -15.78 5.48 27.39
C VAL A 156 -15.80 3.97 27.13
N ILE A 157 -16.53 3.19 27.94
CA ILE A 157 -16.58 1.73 27.79
C ILE A 157 -17.22 1.35 26.44
N GLN A 158 -18.33 2.00 26.09
CA GLN A 158 -19.01 1.77 24.81
C GLN A 158 -18.12 2.16 23.62
N SER A 159 -17.37 3.27 23.74
CA SER A 159 -16.42 3.73 22.72
C SER A 159 -15.26 2.75 22.53
N CYS A 160 -14.75 2.15 23.61
CA CYS A 160 -13.71 1.11 23.54
C CYS A 160 -14.19 -0.16 22.84
N ILE A 161 -15.44 -0.58 23.04
CA ILE A 161 -16.02 -1.74 22.35
C ILE A 161 -16.11 -1.47 20.84
N ILE A 162 -16.63 -0.29 20.44
CA ILE A 162 -16.72 0.09 19.03
C ILE A 162 -15.33 0.14 18.39
N LEU A 163 -14.32 0.67 19.10
CA LEU A 163 -12.93 0.66 18.65
C LEU A 163 -12.41 -0.77 18.44
N ALA A 164 -12.65 -1.68 19.38
CA ALA A 164 -12.23 -3.07 19.25
C ALA A 164 -12.87 -3.75 18.03
N VAL A 165 -14.17 -3.54 17.82
CA VAL A 165 -14.91 -4.07 16.66
C VAL A 165 -14.38 -3.48 15.35
N ALA A 166 -14.14 -2.17 15.29
CA ALA A 166 -13.60 -1.53 14.11
C ALA A 166 -12.18 -2.01 13.78
N CYS A 167 -11.31 -2.16 14.79
CA CYS A 167 -9.98 -2.75 14.61
C CYS A 167 -10.05 -4.20 14.10
N LEU A 168 -10.99 -4.99 14.62
CA LEU A 168 -11.20 -6.37 14.19
C LEU A 168 -11.69 -6.43 12.74
N TRP A 169 -12.60 -5.54 12.35
CA TRP A 169 -13.07 -5.39 10.98
C TRP A 169 -11.95 -4.92 10.03
N CYS A 170 -11.13 -3.96 10.43
CA CYS A 170 -9.95 -3.53 9.69
C CYS A 170 -8.94 -4.67 9.51
N ARG A 171 -8.70 -5.47 10.55
CA ARG A 171 -7.86 -6.67 10.45
C ARG A 171 -8.44 -7.67 9.47
N LEU A 172 -9.75 -7.93 9.55
CA LEU A 172 -10.44 -8.88 8.69
C LEU A 172 -10.38 -8.45 7.22
N THR A 173 -10.68 -7.18 6.94
CA THR A 173 -10.61 -6.63 5.57
C THR A 173 -9.20 -6.71 4.99
N ILE A 174 -8.16 -6.37 5.76
CA ILE A 174 -6.78 -6.54 5.28
C ILE A 174 -6.47 -8.00 4.95
N ILE A 175 -6.90 -8.95 5.79
CA ILE A 175 -6.65 -10.38 5.56
C ILE A 175 -7.41 -10.86 4.31
N LEU A 176 -8.69 -10.51 4.18
CA LEU A 176 -9.52 -10.92 3.04
C LEU A 176 -9.04 -10.30 1.71
N LEU A 177 -8.62 -9.03 1.72
CA LEU A 177 -8.09 -8.36 0.53
C LEU A 177 -6.63 -8.73 0.21
N ALA A 178 -5.89 -9.34 1.14
CA ALA A 178 -4.52 -9.81 0.88
C ALA A 178 -4.46 -11.20 0.23
N GLN A 179 -5.57 -11.96 0.20
CA GLN A 179 -5.61 -13.29 -0.40
C GLN A 179 -5.79 -13.40 -1.93
N PRO A 180 -6.07 -12.36 -2.75
CA PRO A 180 -6.34 -12.60 -4.17
C PRO A 180 -5.09 -12.90 -5.02
N SER A 181 -3.87 -12.67 -4.52
CA SER A 181 -2.66 -12.79 -5.34
C SER A 181 -2.00 -14.18 -5.35
N GLU A 182 -2.29 -15.06 -4.38
CA GLU A 182 -1.71 -16.43 -4.39
C GLU A 182 -2.46 -17.40 -5.31
N ALA A 183 -3.69 -17.07 -5.73
CA ALA A 183 -4.48 -17.91 -6.63
C ALA A 183 -4.24 -17.64 -8.13
N LEU A 184 -3.48 -16.58 -8.48
CA LEU A 184 -3.28 -16.15 -9.88
C LEU A 184 -1.85 -16.38 -10.42
N ILE A 185 -0.94 -16.95 -9.61
CA ILE A 185 0.42 -17.38 -10.03
C ILE A 185 0.52 -18.92 -10.02
N HIS A 186 -0.59 -19.61 -10.27
CA HIS A 186 -0.53 -20.96 -10.82
C HIS A 186 -0.79 -20.82 -12.32
N ASP A 187 0.17 -20.18 -13.01
CA ASP A 187 0.17 -20.07 -14.46
C ASP A 187 0.68 -21.41 -15.03
N ASP A 188 -0.10 -21.93 -15.96
CA ASP A 188 -0.03 -23.23 -16.60
C ASP A 188 1.26 -23.36 -17.44
N SER A 189 2.40 -23.58 -16.79
CA SER A 189 3.65 -23.95 -17.48
C SER A 189 3.67 -25.43 -17.95
N GLU A 190 2.50 -26.01 -18.27
CA GLU A 190 2.37 -27.38 -18.81
C GLU A 190 1.83 -27.44 -20.26
N GLU A 191 1.81 -26.34 -21.02
CA GLU A 191 1.63 -26.42 -22.48
C GLU A 191 2.88 -25.96 -23.23
N GLY A 192 3.77 -26.92 -23.48
CA GLY A 192 4.96 -26.70 -24.32
C GLY A 192 5.80 -27.93 -24.65
N GLU A 193 5.39 -29.15 -24.31
CA GLU A 193 6.03 -30.38 -24.79
C GLU A 193 5.23 -30.96 -25.97
N SER A 194 5.24 -30.22 -27.09
CA SER A 194 4.79 -30.76 -28.36
C SER A 194 5.70 -30.29 -29.50
N ALA A 195 6.24 -31.28 -30.21
CA ALA A 195 6.75 -31.21 -31.58
C ALA A 195 8.11 -30.51 -31.80
N LYS A 196 9.20 -31.17 -31.40
CA LYS A 196 10.43 -31.22 -32.22
C LYS A 196 11.01 -32.65 -32.25
N GLU A 197 10.19 -33.60 -32.69
CA GLU A 197 10.72 -34.79 -33.37
C GLU A 197 11.00 -34.38 -34.83
N ILE A 198 12.11 -33.65 -35.02
CA ILE A 198 12.66 -33.39 -36.34
C ILE A 198 13.35 -34.68 -36.78
N GLN A 199 12.56 -35.53 -37.45
CA GLN A 199 12.86 -36.02 -38.80
C GLN A 199 14.36 -36.17 -39.11
N TYR A 200 14.94 -37.31 -38.70
CA TYR A 200 16.15 -37.85 -39.32
C TYR A 200 15.73 -38.63 -40.57
N GLU A 201 15.53 -37.89 -41.66
CA GLU A 201 15.51 -38.46 -42.99
C GLU A 201 16.40 -37.58 -43.87
N ASP A 202 17.12 -38.24 -44.78
CA ASP A 202 17.90 -37.71 -45.90
C ASP A 202 19.45 -37.72 -45.77
N ASP A 203 19.99 -38.87 -46.15
CA ASP A 203 20.71 -39.04 -47.43
C ASP A 203 21.97 -38.20 -47.69
N LYS A 204 23.14 -38.87 -47.67
CA LYS A 204 24.05 -39.00 -48.83
C LYS A 204 25.39 -39.60 -48.42
N ALA A 205 25.51 -40.91 -48.62
CA ALA A 205 26.79 -41.54 -48.84
C ALA A 205 27.11 -41.50 -50.35
N GLU A 206 27.86 -40.49 -50.78
CA GLU A 206 28.52 -40.51 -52.10
C GLU A 206 29.95 -41.09 -51.97
N PRO A 207 30.32 -42.09 -52.79
CA PRO A 207 31.66 -42.63 -52.86
C PRO A 207 32.49 -41.84 -53.88
N LEU A 208 33.55 -41.15 -53.45
CA LEU A 208 34.55 -40.58 -54.37
C LEU A 208 35.83 -41.41 -54.39
N LEU A 209 35.89 -42.29 -55.38
CA LEU A 209 37.11 -42.67 -56.09
C LEU A 209 37.70 -41.43 -56.79
N ARG A 210 38.95 -41.06 -56.50
CA ARG A 210 39.90 -40.64 -57.55
C ARG A 210 41.37 -40.64 -57.10
N THR A 211 42.06 -41.65 -57.63
CA THR A 211 43.45 -41.74 -58.10
C THR A 211 44.24 -40.44 -58.24
N VAL A 212 45.50 -40.43 -57.76
CA VAL A 212 46.74 -40.48 -58.59
C VAL A 212 47.76 -41.34 -57.84
#